data_AF-A0A328B2Z4-F1
#
_entry.id   AF-A0A328B2Z4-F1
#
_cell.length_a   1.000
_cell.length_b   1.000
_cell.length_c   1.000
_cell.angle_alpha   90.00
_cell.angle_beta   90.00
_cell.angle_gamma   90.00
#
_symmetry.space_group_name_H-M   'P 1'
#
loop_
_entity.id
_entity.type
_entity.pdbx_description
1 polymer ?
#
loop_
_entity_poly.entity_id
_entity_poly.type
_entity_poly.pdbx_seq_one_letter_code
_entity_poly.pdbx_strand_id
1 'polypeptide(L)'
;MRHRGLEIIPESELVEAIARTPTDHYVIWTGEPCGSQAGSLRSRALACVDEVARPVPLRDVIRRAAKFEGGLGLNPDAVRNAVRMHQCARPAVYLLVTRLTSGAFAAVADIPFPSGGRRRLAPGDLVMDAQGLLLLADDVRADAATPGGWVGGRFAERRVAAR
;
A
#
# COMPACT_ATOMS: atom_id res chain seq x y z
N MET A 1 4.58 22.39 -13.42
CA MET A 1 3.52 22.36 -12.39
C MET A 1 4.13 22.68 -11.04
N ARG A 2 3.72 23.77 -10.37
CA ARG A 2 4.15 24.05 -8.99
C ARG A 2 3.41 23.06 -8.08
N HIS A 3 4.15 22.25 -7.33
CA HIS A 3 3.58 21.41 -6.29
C HIS A 3 2.94 22.34 -5.25
N ARG A 4 1.60 22.31 -5.13
CA ARG A 4 0.92 23.05 -4.06
C ARG A 4 1.40 22.51 -2.72
N GLY A 5 1.79 23.40 -1.82
CA GLY A 5 2.22 23.05 -0.48
C GLY A 5 1.08 22.47 0.36
N LEU A 6 1.24 22.49 1.68
CA LEU A 6 0.12 22.20 2.57
C LEU A 6 -0.93 23.30 2.41
N GLU A 7 -2.21 22.91 2.37
CA GLU A 7 -3.34 23.81 2.19
C GLU A 7 -4.47 23.47 3.17
N ILE A 8 -5.33 24.43 3.48
CA ILE A 8 -6.58 24.14 4.18
C ILE A 8 -7.47 23.38 3.21
N ILE A 9 -7.92 22.19 3.62
CA ILE A 9 -8.79 21.36 2.81
C ILE A 9 -10.23 21.52 3.33
N PRO A 10 -11.14 22.11 2.56
CA PRO A 10 -12.55 22.19 2.95
C PRO A 10 -13.13 20.80 3.19
N GLU A 11 -13.95 20.66 4.22
CA GLU A 11 -14.56 19.36 4.58
C GLU A 11 -15.38 18.77 3.41
N SER A 12 -16.07 19.62 2.65
CA SER A 12 -16.82 19.19 1.46
C SER A 12 -15.92 18.57 0.39
N GLU A 13 -14.76 19.16 0.13
CA GLU A 13 -13.78 18.63 -0.83
C GLU A 13 -13.16 17.32 -0.34
N LEU A 14 -12.90 17.22 0.96
CA LEU A 14 -12.40 16.00 1.58
C LEU A 14 -13.42 14.86 1.47
N VAL A 15 -14.69 15.12 1.78
CA VAL A 15 -15.80 14.15 1.65
C VAL A 15 -15.92 13.67 0.21
N GLU A 16 -15.92 14.59 -0.77
CA GLU A 16 -16.00 14.25 -2.18
C GLU A 16 -14.77 13.42 -2.64
N ALA A 17 -13.57 13.81 -2.22
CA ALA A 17 -12.35 13.08 -2.54
C ALA A 17 -12.35 11.66 -1.95
N ILE A 18 -12.89 11.49 -0.75
CA ILE A 18 -13.03 10.19 -0.08
C ILE A 18 -14.12 9.35 -0.77
N ALA A 19 -15.20 9.96 -1.26
CA ALA A 19 -16.24 9.26 -2.01
C ALA A 19 -15.73 8.71 -3.35
N ARG A 20 -14.83 9.43 -4.04
CA ARG A 20 -14.20 8.98 -5.29
C ARG A 20 -13.07 7.94 -5.10
N THR A 21 -12.67 7.65 -3.87
CA THR A 21 -11.57 6.73 -3.60
C THR A 21 -12.11 5.30 -3.42
N PRO A 22 -11.55 4.28 -4.11
CA PRO A 22 -11.96 2.89 -3.96
C PRO A 22 -11.93 2.42 -2.49
N THR A 23 -12.95 1.66 -2.08
CA THR A 23 -13.12 1.19 -0.70
C THR A 23 -12.25 -0.01 -0.35
N ASP A 24 -11.80 -0.73 -1.37
CA ASP A 24 -11.00 -1.94 -1.30
C ASP A 24 -9.50 -1.65 -1.45
N HIS A 25 -9.09 -0.40 -1.67
CA HIS A 25 -7.68 -0.02 -1.78
C HIS A 25 -7.05 0.27 -0.41
N TYR A 26 -5.90 -0.34 -0.16
CA TYR A 26 -5.10 -0.20 1.04
C TYR A 26 -3.65 0.10 0.69
N VAL A 27 -2.94 0.69 1.64
CA VAL A 27 -1.50 0.89 1.59
C VAL A 27 -0.86 0.03 2.68
N ILE A 28 0.16 -0.74 2.34
CA ILE A 28 0.98 -1.48 3.29
C ILE A 28 2.39 -0.92 3.29
N TRP A 29 2.90 -0.51 4.45
CA TRP A 29 4.31 -0.18 4.60
C TRP A 29 5.11 -1.42 5.02
N THR A 30 6.23 -1.70 4.35
CA THR A 30 7.08 -2.86 4.65
C THR A 30 7.95 -2.67 5.90
N GLY A 31 8.01 -1.46 6.48
CA GLY A 31 8.89 -1.11 7.60
C GLY A 31 10.28 -0.64 7.18
N GLU A 32 10.64 -0.77 5.90
CA GLU A 32 11.91 -0.25 5.38
C GLU A 32 11.87 1.28 5.17
N PRO A 33 13.03 1.95 5.27
CA PRO A 33 13.12 3.40 5.08
C PRO A 33 12.76 3.80 3.64
N CYS A 34 11.99 4.87 3.52
CA CYS A 34 11.62 5.42 2.22
C CYS A 34 12.73 6.34 1.69
N GLY A 35 13.39 5.95 0.59
CA GLY A 35 14.42 6.75 -0.09
C GLY A 35 13.92 8.01 -0.80
N SER A 36 12.74 8.52 -0.45
CA SER A 36 12.21 9.76 -1.04
C SER A 36 12.86 10.99 -0.38
N GLN A 37 12.95 12.10 -1.12
CA GLN A 37 13.50 13.35 -0.58
C GLN A 37 12.73 13.78 0.67
N ALA A 38 13.44 13.94 1.79
CA ALA A 38 12.88 14.41 3.04
C ALA A 38 12.14 15.74 2.84
N GLY A 39 10.93 15.86 3.40
CA GLY A 39 10.09 17.06 3.27
C GLY A 39 9.37 17.23 1.93
N SER A 40 9.61 16.39 0.92
CA SER A 40 8.80 16.39 -0.30
C SER A 40 7.32 16.06 0.01
N LEU A 41 6.40 16.48 -0.86
CA LEU A 41 4.98 16.12 -0.71
C LEU A 41 4.78 14.60 -0.70
N ARG A 42 5.58 13.88 -1.51
CA ARG A 42 5.54 12.43 -1.56
C ARG A 42 5.95 11.81 -0.23
N SER A 43 7.07 12.24 0.35
CA SER A 43 7.53 11.69 1.63
C SER A 43 6.55 11.99 2.75
N ARG A 44 5.95 13.18 2.79
CA ARG A 44 4.91 13.55 3.76
C ARG A 44 3.63 12.74 3.60
N ALA A 45 3.16 12.53 2.37
CA ALA A 45 1.98 11.70 2.10
C ALA A 45 2.20 10.25 2.54
N LEU A 46 3.36 9.69 2.23
CA LEU A 46 3.71 8.31 2.61
C LEU A 46 3.90 8.16 4.12
N ALA A 47 4.44 9.17 4.80
CA ALA A 47 4.61 9.19 6.26
C ALA A 47 3.28 9.18 7.05
N CYS A 48 2.13 9.33 6.39
CA CYS A 48 0.81 9.16 7.02
C CYS A 48 0.45 7.68 7.29
N VAL A 49 1.27 6.76 6.78
CA VAL A 49 1.19 5.32 7.03
C VAL A 49 2.37 4.95 7.94
N ASP A 50 2.09 4.77 9.22
CA ASP A 50 3.09 4.47 10.24
C ASP A 50 2.99 3.02 10.75
N GLU A 51 1.97 2.28 10.31
CA GLU A 51 1.77 0.89 10.70
C GLU A 51 2.56 -0.07 9.81
N VAL A 52 3.64 -0.60 10.38
CA VAL A 52 4.49 -1.61 9.73
C VAL A 52 3.68 -2.88 9.46
N ALA A 53 3.76 -3.37 8.22
CA ALA A 53 3.13 -4.60 7.75
C ALA A 53 1.63 -4.71 8.03
N ARG A 54 0.93 -3.57 8.19
CA ARG A 54 -0.51 -3.51 8.41
C ARG A 54 -1.18 -2.75 7.26
N PRO A 55 -2.23 -3.31 6.64
CA PRO A 55 -2.98 -2.61 5.61
C PRO A 55 -3.75 -1.44 6.22
N VAL A 56 -3.53 -0.24 5.67
CA VAL A 56 -4.28 0.98 6.02
C VAL A 56 -5.18 1.35 4.84
N PRO A 57 -6.49 1.54 5.04
CA PRO A 57 -7.38 1.97 3.96
C PRO A 57 -6.87 3.27 3.32
N LEU A 58 -6.79 3.34 1.99
CA LEU A 58 -6.32 4.55 1.30
C LEU A 58 -7.17 5.78 1.66
N ARG A 59 -8.46 5.57 1.93
CA ARG A 59 -9.38 6.61 2.42
C ARG A 59 -8.94 7.17 3.77
N ASP A 60 -8.42 6.33 4.65
CA ASP A 60 -7.91 6.75 5.97
C ASP A 60 -6.57 7.47 5.84
N VAL A 61 -5.70 7.02 4.94
CA VAL A 61 -4.47 7.75 4.60
C VAL A 61 -4.80 9.16 4.12
N ILE A 62 -5.80 9.33 3.24
CA ILE A 62 -6.28 10.64 2.78
C ILE A 62 -6.81 11.48 3.96
N ARG A 63 -7.60 10.89 4.87
CA ARG A 63 -8.10 11.59 6.08
C ARG A 63 -6.96 12.05 6.99
N ARG A 64 -5.95 11.22 7.21
CA ARG A 64 -4.75 11.56 8.01
C ARG A 64 -3.97 12.68 7.34
N ALA A 65 -3.72 12.55 6.05
CA ALA A 65 -2.98 13.52 5.26
C ALA A 65 -3.70 14.88 5.17
N ALA A 66 -5.03 14.91 5.21
CA ALA A 66 -5.81 16.14 5.26
C ALA A 66 -5.61 16.94 6.57
N LYS A 67 -5.07 16.30 7.62
CA LYS A 67 -4.82 16.91 8.93
C LYS A 67 -3.34 16.89 9.31
N PHE A 68 -2.45 16.84 8.32
CA PHE A 68 -1.03 16.56 8.50
C PHE A 68 -0.32 17.52 9.48
N GLU A 69 -0.56 18.82 9.40
CA GLU A 69 0.12 19.81 10.23
C GLU A 69 -0.84 20.91 10.70
N GLY A 70 -1.38 20.77 11.92
CA GLY A 70 -2.08 21.86 12.62
C GLY A 70 -3.30 22.45 11.90
N GLY A 71 -3.97 21.67 11.04
CA GLY A 71 -5.11 22.13 10.23
C GLY A 71 -4.79 22.41 8.75
N LEU A 72 -3.51 22.35 8.38
CA LEU A 72 -3.08 22.27 6.98
C LEU A 72 -2.87 20.80 6.60
N GLY A 73 -3.33 20.46 5.39
CA GLY A 73 -3.32 19.11 4.87
C GLY A 73 -2.66 19.00 3.50
N LEU A 74 -2.47 17.76 3.09
CA LEU A 74 -2.08 17.42 1.73
C LEU A 74 -3.32 17.18 0.88
N ASN A 75 -3.35 17.79 -0.30
CA ASN A 75 -4.39 17.55 -1.28
C ASN A 75 -4.62 16.04 -1.51
N PRO A 76 -5.85 15.52 -1.47
CA PRO A 76 -6.13 14.10 -1.63
C PRO A 76 -5.60 13.51 -2.94
N ASP A 77 -5.64 14.27 -4.03
CA ASP A 77 -5.11 13.83 -5.33
C ASP A 77 -3.58 13.70 -5.28
N ALA A 78 -2.91 14.60 -4.54
CA ALA A 78 -1.47 14.51 -4.32
C ALA A 78 -1.09 13.27 -3.49
N VAL A 79 -1.91 12.90 -2.50
CA VAL A 79 -1.72 11.67 -1.71
C VAL A 79 -1.86 10.42 -2.58
N ARG A 80 -2.94 10.31 -3.37
CA ARG A 80 -3.12 9.18 -4.29
C ARG A 80 -1.99 9.09 -5.31
N ASN A 81 -1.56 10.23 -5.86
CA ASN A 81 -0.46 10.28 -6.80
C ASN A 81 0.87 9.90 -6.14
N ALA A 82 1.13 10.33 -4.90
CA ALA A 82 2.33 9.96 -4.16
C ALA A 82 2.44 8.44 -3.98
N VAL A 83 1.35 7.79 -3.54
CA VAL A 83 1.27 6.33 -3.39
C VAL A 83 1.48 5.63 -4.73
N ARG A 84 0.82 6.09 -5.79
CA ARG A 84 0.93 5.49 -7.13
C ARG A 84 2.34 5.64 -7.71
N MET A 85 2.95 6.81 -7.59
CA MET A 85 4.33 7.04 -8.04
C MET A 85 5.33 6.18 -7.26
N HIS A 86 5.08 5.93 -5.97
CA HIS A 86 5.95 5.11 -5.15
C HIS A 86 5.97 3.63 -5.56
N GLN A 87 4.95 3.14 -6.28
CA GLN A 87 4.96 1.77 -6.81
C GLN A 87 6.13 1.50 -7.77
N CYS A 88 6.69 2.55 -8.39
CA CYS A 88 7.86 2.47 -9.26
C CYS A 88 9.19 2.80 -8.56
N ALA A 89 9.20 3.01 -7.23
CA ALA A 89 10.40 3.32 -6.47
C ALA A 89 11.35 2.12 -6.37
N ARG A 90 12.61 2.38 -6.02
CA ARG A 90 13.67 1.38 -5.84
C ARG A 90 14.36 1.58 -4.48
N PRO A 91 14.00 0.82 -3.44
CA PRO A 91 12.87 -0.11 -3.37
C PRO A 91 11.50 0.58 -3.17
N ALA A 92 10.43 -0.09 -3.58
CA ALA A 92 9.06 0.25 -3.25
C ALA A 92 8.71 -0.30 -1.86
N VAL A 93 8.78 0.56 -0.85
CA VAL A 93 8.48 0.23 0.56
C VAL A 93 7.01 0.44 0.97
N TYR A 94 6.22 1.19 0.19
CA TYR A 94 4.77 1.36 0.40
C TYR A 94 4.04 0.73 -0.78
N LEU A 95 3.27 -0.30 -0.52
CA LEU A 95 2.63 -1.12 -1.54
C LEU A 95 1.15 -0.77 -1.62
N LEU A 96 0.67 -0.41 -2.81
CA LEU A 96 -0.75 -0.18 -3.07
C LEU A 96 -1.40 -1.52 -3.41
N VAL A 97 -2.33 -1.93 -2.57
CA VAL A 97 -2.98 -3.24 -2.67
C VAL A 97 -4.50 -3.11 -2.67
N THR A 98 -5.17 -4.11 -3.23
CA THR A 98 -6.62 -4.29 -3.12
C THR A 98 -6.92 -5.49 -2.22
N ARG A 99 -7.97 -5.39 -1.41
CA ARG A 99 -8.46 -6.48 -0.56
C ARG A 99 -9.39 -7.39 -1.37
N LEU A 100 -9.03 -8.67 -1.44
CA LEU A 100 -9.83 -9.71 -2.08
C LEU A 100 -10.97 -10.18 -1.17
N THR A 101 -11.96 -10.86 -1.75
CA THR A 101 -13.08 -11.47 -1.00
C THR A 101 -12.61 -12.53 -0.01
N SER A 102 -11.47 -13.17 -0.26
CA SER A 102 -10.81 -14.11 0.66
C SER A 102 -10.23 -13.44 1.91
N GLY A 103 -10.13 -12.11 1.92
CA GLY A 103 -9.46 -11.34 2.98
C GLY A 103 -7.97 -11.10 2.72
N ALA A 104 -7.38 -11.76 1.72
CA ALA A 104 -6.01 -11.52 1.28
C ALA A 104 -5.88 -10.17 0.54
N PHE A 105 -4.64 -9.70 0.35
CA PHE A 105 -4.33 -8.47 -0.35
C PHE A 105 -3.44 -8.73 -1.57
N ALA A 106 -3.83 -8.16 -2.70
CA ALA A 106 -3.11 -8.29 -3.97
C ALA A 106 -2.64 -6.93 -4.50
N ALA A 107 -1.54 -6.90 -5.24
CA ALA A 107 -1.02 -5.67 -5.84
C ALA A 107 -2.03 -5.07 -6.83
N VAL A 108 -2.27 -3.75 -6.75
CA VAL A 108 -3.18 -3.04 -7.67
C VAL A 108 -2.51 -2.75 -9.02
N ALA A 109 -1.19 -2.56 -9.00
CA ALA A 109 -0.40 -2.16 -10.15
C ALA A 109 0.91 -2.94 -10.15
N ASP A 110 1.66 -2.80 -11.24
CA ASP A 110 3.03 -3.30 -11.30
C ASP A 110 3.93 -2.66 -10.23
N ILE A 111 4.63 -3.50 -9.48
CA ILE A 111 5.64 -3.11 -8.49
C ILE A 111 6.95 -3.77 -8.89
N PRO A 112 7.83 -3.09 -9.64
CA PRO A 112 9.01 -3.73 -10.23
C PRO A 112 10.10 -4.08 -9.20
N PHE A 113 10.17 -3.34 -8.09
CA PHE A 113 11.22 -3.48 -7.07
C PHE A 113 10.62 -3.44 -5.65
N PRO A 114 9.74 -4.38 -5.27
CA PRO A 114 9.18 -4.40 -3.92
C PRO A 114 10.30 -4.59 -2.90
N SER A 115 10.24 -3.79 -1.84
CA SER A 115 11.06 -3.94 -0.64
C SER A 115 10.90 -5.34 -0.05
N GLY A 116 11.99 -5.98 0.38
CA GLY A 116 11.98 -7.36 0.90
C GLY A 116 11.66 -8.46 -0.12
N GLY A 117 11.36 -8.13 -1.38
CA GLY A 117 11.01 -9.09 -2.43
C GLY A 117 12.14 -9.35 -3.43
N ARG A 118 12.17 -10.57 -3.97
CA ARG A 118 13.15 -10.98 -5.01
C ARG A 118 12.63 -10.84 -6.44
N ARG A 119 11.33 -10.64 -6.60
CA ARG A 119 10.65 -10.57 -7.89
C ARG A 119 9.78 -9.32 -8.01
N ARG A 120 9.52 -8.93 -9.25
CA ARG A 120 8.44 -7.99 -9.58
C ARG A 120 7.09 -8.58 -9.16
N LEU A 121 6.20 -7.73 -8.68
CA LEU A 121 4.79 -8.04 -8.50
C LEU A 121 4.01 -7.46 -9.68
N ALA A 122 3.18 -8.29 -10.30
CA ALA A 122 2.21 -7.87 -11.29
C ALA A 122 0.88 -7.50 -10.62
N PRO A 123 -0.02 -6.74 -11.28
CA PRO A 123 -1.37 -6.55 -10.79
C PRO A 123 -2.05 -7.90 -10.52
N GLY A 124 -2.65 -8.05 -9.35
CA GLY A 124 -3.29 -9.29 -8.89
C GLY A 124 -2.38 -10.27 -8.17
N ASP A 125 -1.05 -10.06 -8.16
CA ASP A 125 -0.15 -10.89 -7.35
C ASP A 125 -0.41 -10.67 -5.86
N LEU A 126 -0.42 -11.76 -5.08
CA LEU A 126 -0.59 -11.70 -3.63
C LEU A 126 0.61 -10.99 -2.97
N VAL A 127 0.28 -10.05 -2.10
CA VAL A 127 1.23 -9.26 -1.29
C VAL A 127 1.12 -9.64 0.18
N MET A 128 -0.09 -9.96 0.64
CA MET A 128 -0.36 -10.39 2.01
C MET A 128 -1.49 -11.42 2.01
N ASP A 129 -1.36 -12.48 2.80
CA ASP A 129 -2.44 -13.46 2.95
C ASP A 129 -3.58 -12.95 3.86
N ALA A 130 -4.61 -13.77 4.08
CA ALA A 130 -5.75 -13.40 4.91
C ALA A 130 -5.41 -13.35 6.42
N GLN A 131 -4.27 -13.93 6.81
CA GLN A 131 -3.76 -14.01 8.17
C GLN A 131 -2.86 -12.81 8.51
N GLY A 132 -2.51 -11.98 7.52
CA GLY A 132 -1.68 -10.80 7.68
C GLY A 132 -0.18 -11.03 7.44
N LEU A 133 0.21 -12.19 6.89
CA LEU A 133 1.60 -12.47 6.55
C LEU A 133 1.95 -11.81 5.21
N LEU A 134 3.04 -11.04 5.19
CA LEU A 134 3.61 -10.48 3.96
C LEU A 134 4.26 -11.56 3.10
N LEU A 135 3.88 -11.63 1.83
CA LEU A 135 4.26 -12.65 0.85
C LEU A 135 5.19 -12.07 -0.22
N LEU A 136 6.23 -11.35 0.20
CA LEU A 136 7.15 -10.66 -0.72
C LEU A 136 8.29 -11.56 -1.20
N ALA A 137 8.60 -12.63 -0.45
CA ALA A 137 9.51 -13.70 -0.85
C ALA A 137 8.82 -14.68 -1.84
N ASP A 138 9.61 -15.51 -2.53
CA ASP A 138 9.21 -16.37 -3.67
C ASP A 138 8.07 -17.40 -3.41
N ASP A 139 7.38 -17.35 -2.27
CA ASP A 139 6.62 -18.48 -1.74
C ASP A 139 5.13 -18.53 -2.12
N VAL A 140 4.56 -17.54 -2.81
CA VAL A 140 3.11 -17.57 -3.12
C VAL A 140 2.80 -17.16 -4.55
N ARG A 141 2.40 -18.15 -5.37
CA ARG A 141 1.61 -17.95 -6.57
C ARG A 141 0.15 -17.77 -6.18
N ALA A 142 -0.50 -16.78 -6.79
CA ALA A 142 -1.89 -16.45 -6.58
C ALA A 142 -2.78 -17.69 -6.67
N ASP A 143 -3.59 -17.92 -5.63
CA ASP A 143 -4.79 -18.75 -5.74
C ASP A 143 -5.67 -18.11 -6.81
N ALA A 144 -5.60 -18.69 -8.01
CA ALA A 144 -6.52 -18.41 -9.07
C ALA A 144 -7.90 -18.85 -8.58
N ALA A 145 -8.76 -17.88 -8.24
CA ALA A 145 -10.20 -18.08 -8.31
C ALA A 145 -10.56 -18.28 -9.79
N THR A 146 -10.32 -19.47 -10.31
CA THR A 146 -10.89 -20.06 -11.51
C THR A 146 -11.37 -21.46 -11.11
N PRO A 147 -12.62 -21.84 -11.39
CA PRO A 147 -13.19 -23.10 -10.91
C PRO A 147 -12.56 -24.27 -11.67
N GLY A 148 -11.66 -25.01 -11.02
CA GLY A 148 -11.22 -26.32 -11.51
C GLY A 148 -9.84 -26.75 -11.03
N GLY A 149 -9.79 -27.80 -10.22
CA GLY A 149 -8.64 -28.71 -10.14
C GLY A 149 -7.63 -28.44 -9.02
N TRP A 150 -7.86 -29.10 -7.89
CA TRP A 150 -6.87 -29.33 -6.82
C TRP A 150 -5.80 -30.34 -7.29
N VAL A 151 -4.50 -30.09 -7.06
CA VAL A 151 -3.51 -31.15 -6.69
C VAL A 151 -2.31 -30.54 -5.92
N GLY A 152 -2.29 -30.76 -4.60
CA GLY A 152 -1.15 -31.19 -3.78
C GLY A 152 0.24 -30.54 -3.88
N GLY A 153 0.69 -29.94 -2.77
CA GLY A 153 2.11 -29.64 -2.50
C GLY A 153 2.35 -29.40 -1.00
N ARG A 154 3.40 -30.03 -0.45
CA ARG A 154 3.60 -30.25 1.00
C ARG A 154 4.09 -28.99 1.74
N PHE A 155 3.52 -28.77 2.92
CA PHE A 155 3.97 -27.79 3.92
C PHE A 155 5.37 -28.13 4.43
N ALA A 156 6.28 -27.15 4.37
CA ALA A 156 7.49 -27.13 5.19
C ALA A 156 7.41 -25.90 6.09
N GLU A 157 6.90 -26.09 7.32
CA GLU A 157 6.88 -25.06 8.35
C GLU A 157 8.32 -24.69 8.75
N ARG A 158 8.68 -23.41 8.67
CA ARG A 158 9.77 -22.84 9.48
C ARG A 158 9.20 -21.78 10.39
N ARG A 159 8.99 -22.16 11.64
CA ARG A 159 8.81 -21.23 12.76
C ARG A 159 10.15 -20.55 13.03
N VAL A 160 10.20 -19.22 12.95
CA VAL A 160 11.28 -18.44 13.55
C VAL A 160 10.75 -17.88 14.86
N ALA A 161 11.27 -18.41 15.97
CA ALA A 161 11.00 -17.92 17.31
C ALA A 161 11.74 -16.59 17.53
N ALA A 162 11.03 -15.59 18.02
CA ALA A 162 11.61 -14.37 18.54
C ALA A 162 12.37 -14.69 19.84
N ARG A 163 13.58 -14.14 19.98
CA ARG A 163 14.28 -13.98 21.25
C ARG A 163 14.13 -12.54 21.71
#